data_AF-C7ZQ97-F1
#
_entry.id   AF-C7ZQ97-F1
#
_cell.length_a   1.000
_cell.length_b   1.000
_cell.length_c   1.000
_cell.angle_alpha   90.00
_cell.angle_beta   90.00
_cell.angle_gamma   90.00
#
_symmetry.space_group_name_H-M   'P 1'
#
loop_
_entity.id
_entity.type
_entity.pdbx_description
1 polymer ?
#
loop_
_entity_poly.entity_id
_entity_poly.type
_entity_poly.pdbx_seq_one_letter_code
_entity_poly.pdbx_strand_id
1 'polypeptide(L)'
;MVALCGKRETVRRSRARQSAKAYLSIKTEPPEIEHKTLPSPDRFPLLLHAAQCPDYIGDKRLSREERTFAYCRPTVMNDHFDDQHLVRREQAERRGEIIRCDHPECRGIKLQHVNHFRRHVKEVHGVALRTSEQVRQRRQRKQPKQRRQKAAGDAYVTHN
;
A
#
# COMPACT_ATOMS: atom_id res chain seq x y z
N MET A 1 -31.53 9.37 9.41
CA MET A 1 -30.38 9.30 8.49
C MET A 1 -29.12 9.07 9.32
N VAL A 2 -28.54 7.87 9.30
CA VAL A 2 -27.38 7.52 10.14
C VAL A 2 -26.16 7.37 9.23
N ALA A 3 -25.18 8.24 9.44
CA ALA A 3 -23.90 8.22 8.73
C ALA A 3 -23.07 6.99 9.15
N LEU A 4 -22.84 6.08 8.20
CA LEU A 4 -21.90 4.97 8.37
C LEU A 4 -20.47 5.50 8.24
N CYS A 5 -19.86 5.77 9.38
CA CYS A 5 -18.46 6.20 9.48
C CYS A 5 -17.54 5.07 8.99
N GLY A 6 -16.81 5.31 7.89
CA GLY A 6 -15.97 4.35 7.18
C GLY A 6 -14.71 3.93 7.94
N LYS A 7 -14.88 3.01 8.90
CA LYS A 7 -13.79 2.27 9.53
C LYS A 7 -13.15 1.33 8.50
N ARG A 8 -12.02 1.73 7.91
CA ARG A 8 -11.14 0.81 7.18
C ARG A 8 -10.49 -0.14 8.19
N GLU A 9 -10.66 -1.44 8.00
CA GLU A 9 -9.99 -2.48 8.80
C GLU A 9 -8.47 -2.34 8.69
N THR A 10 -7.84 -1.93 9.80
CA THR A 10 -6.40 -2.06 10.02
C THR A 10 -6.15 -3.50 10.45
N VAL A 11 -5.97 -4.41 9.48
CA VAL A 11 -5.69 -5.82 9.74
C VAL A 11 -4.37 -5.95 10.51
N ARG A 12 -4.54 -6.24 11.81
CA ARG A 12 -3.65 -6.90 12.79
C ARG A 12 -2.22 -6.35 12.97
N ARG A 13 -2.12 -5.38 13.89
CA ARG A 13 -0.93 -5.06 14.68
C ARG A 13 -0.73 -6.09 15.80
N SER A 14 0.17 -7.05 15.64
CA SER A 14 0.66 -7.84 16.80
C SER A 14 1.90 -8.69 16.50
N ARG A 15 3.03 -8.08 16.10
CA ARG A 15 4.36 -8.66 16.40
C ARG A 15 5.50 -7.67 16.21
N ALA A 16 5.73 -6.84 17.21
CA ALA A 16 7.04 -6.26 17.46
C ALA A 16 7.14 -5.90 18.95
N ARG A 17 7.12 -6.91 19.82
CA ARG A 17 7.67 -6.77 21.17
C ARG A 17 9.18 -6.62 21.02
N GLN A 18 9.65 -5.39 21.25
CA GLN A 18 10.87 -5.04 21.94
C GLN A 18 12.08 -5.96 21.74
N SER A 19 13.01 -5.56 20.87
CA SER A 19 14.43 -5.76 21.16
C SER A 19 15.04 -4.40 21.46
N ALA A 20 15.16 -4.10 22.76
CA ALA A 20 16.00 -3.02 23.23
C ALA A 20 17.44 -3.33 22.80
N LYS A 21 18.00 -2.52 21.90
CA LYS A 21 19.45 -2.47 21.69
C LYS A 21 19.95 -1.11 22.16
N ALA A 22 20.69 -1.19 23.25
CA ALA A 22 21.32 -0.10 23.96
C ALA A 22 22.12 0.81 23.02
N TYR A 23 21.88 2.12 23.09
CA TYR A 23 22.81 3.10 22.55
C TYR A 23 23.64 3.63 23.72
N LEU A 24 24.94 3.35 23.66
CA LEU A 24 25.95 3.93 24.54
C LEU A 24 25.98 5.45 24.33
N SER A 25 25.82 6.18 25.43
CA SER A 25 26.10 7.61 25.51
C SER A 25 27.60 7.87 25.35
N ILE A 26 27.97 8.69 24.36
CA ILE A 26 29.16 9.54 24.45
C ILE A 26 28.76 10.93 23.96
N LYS A 27 28.77 11.89 24.89
CA LYS A 27 28.70 13.34 24.64
C LYS A 27 30.07 13.83 24.17
N THR A 28 30.17 14.52 23.04
CA THR A 28 31.07 15.69 22.86
C THR A 28 30.60 16.51 21.65
N GLU A 29 30.57 17.84 21.77
CA GLU A 29 30.03 18.84 20.83
C GLU A 29 31.04 19.29 19.74
N PRO A 30 30.82 20.38 18.96
CA PRO A 30 30.37 20.37 17.55
C PRO A 30 31.42 20.95 16.57
N PRO A 31 31.17 20.87 15.25
CA PRO A 31 31.47 22.06 14.45
C PRO A 31 30.27 22.50 13.59
N GLU A 32 30.08 23.81 13.59
CA GLU A 32 29.29 24.56 12.63
C GLU A 32 29.69 24.20 11.20
N ILE A 33 28.70 24.10 10.30
CA ILE A 33 28.69 24.59 8.91
C ILE A 33 27.55 23.87 8.15
N GLU A 34 26.91 24.68 7.30
CA GLU A 34 25.83 24.40 6.35
C GLU A 34 24.41 24.44 6.93
N HIS A 35 23.63 25.38 6.37
CA HIS A 35 22.18 25.40 6.40
C HIS A 35 21.63 24.09 5.83
N LYS A 36 21.67 23.00 6.61
CA LYS A 36 20.81 21.85 6.38
C LYS A 36 19.41 22.32 6.68
N THR A 37 18.69 22.72 5.64
CA THR A 37 17.23 22.63 5.62
C THR A 37 16.89 21.30 6.26
N LEU A 38 16.32 21.33 7.47
CA LEU A 38 15.92 20.12 8.20
C LEU A 38 15.20 19.23 7.18
N PRO A 39 15.65 17.97 6.95
CA PRO A 39 15.02 17.13 5.95
C PRO A 39 13.54 17.09 6.29
N SER A 40 12.72 17.63 5.39
CA SER A 40 11.29 17.69 5.59
C SER A 40 10.83 16.28 6.00
N PRO A 41 10.12 16.13 7.13
CA PRO A 41 9.74 14.82 7.64
C PRO A 41 8.89 14.00 6.65
N ASP A 42 8.40 14.65 5.58
CA ASP A 42 7.58 14.09 4.51
C ASP A 42 8.38 13.69 3.25
N ARG A 43 9.72 13.73 3.27
CA ARG A 43 10.54 13.28 2.15
C ARG A 43 10.74 11.77 2.19
N PHE A 44 9.94 11.06 1.40
CA PHE A 44 10.09 9.63 1.16
C PHE A 44 11.01 9.37 -0.03
N PRO A 45 11.80 8.28 -0.02
CA PRO A 45 12.63 7.93 -1.16
C PRO A 45 11.75 7.59 -2.36
N LEU A 46 12.15 8.03 -3.55
CA LEU A 46 11.46 7.73 -4.79
C LEU A 46 11.46 6.22 -5.09
N LEU A 47 12.59 5.56 -4.82
CA LEU A 47 12.71 4.12 -4.88
C LEU A 47 12.19 3.49 -3.58
N LEU A 48 11.21 2.61 -3.74
CA LEU A 48 10.59 1.90 -2.64
C LEU A 48 11.17 0.50 -2.51
N HIS A 49 11.06 -0.08 -1.31
CA HIS A 49 11.35 -1.49 -1.12
C HIS A 49 10.33 -2.33 -1.90
N ALA A 50 10.76 -3.44 -2.50
CA ALA A 50 9.91 -4.28 -3.38
C ALA A 50 8.64 -4.83 -2.71
N ALA A 51 8.60 -4.86 -1.38
CA ALA A 51 7.44 -5.28 -0.59
C ALA A 51 6.72 -4.12 0.13
N GLN A 52 7.02 -2.86 -0.18
CA GLN A 52 6.24 -1.70 0.27
C GLN A 52 5.05 -1.47 -0.66
N CYS A 53 3.93 -0.98 -0.09
CA CYS A 53 2.77 -0.60 -0.87
C CYS A 53 2.95 0.83 -1.41
N PRO A 54 2.87 1.06 -2.73
CA PRO A 54 3.07 2.39 -3.31
C PRO A 54 2.01 3.41 -2.86
N ASP A 55 0.80 2.96 -2.50
CA ASP A 55 -0.30 3.85 -2.07
C ASP A 55 -0.10 4.40 -0.65
N TYR A 56 0.67 3.71 0.20
CA TYR A 56 0.88 4.17 1.58
C TYR A 56 1.84 5.35 1.66
N ILE A 57 2.82 5.45 0.77
CA ILE A 57 3.82 6.53 0.80
C ILE A 57 3.18 7.92 0.63
N GLY A 58 2.14 8.00 -0.19
CA GLY A 58 1.40 9.22 -0.45
C GLY A 58 0.29 9.56 0.53
N ASP A 59 -0.13 8.60 1.36
CA ASP A 59 -1.30 8.79 2.21
C ASP A 59 -0.95 9.59 3.46
N LYS A 60 -1.22 10.90 3.41
CA LYS A 60 -0.95 11.83 4.50
C LYS A 60 -1.65 11.50 5.83
N ARG A 61 -2.67 10.65 5.79
CA ARG A 61 -3.44 10.22 6.96
C ARG A 61 -2.70 9.16 7.77
N LEU A 62 -1.68 8.53 7.20
CA LEU A 62 -0.85 7.52 7.83
C LEU A 62 0.38 8.13 8.52
N SER A 63 0.84 7.49 9.59
CA SER A 63 2.11 7.82 10.24
C SER A 63 3.30 7.44 9.36
N ARG A 64 4.48 8.02 9.60
CA ARG A 64 5.69 7.72 8.81
C ARG A 64 6.04 6.23 8.81
N GLU A 65 5.82 5.56 9.94
CA GLU A 65 6.04 4.11 10.10
C GLU A 65 5.07 3.31 9.24
N GLU A 66 3.80 3.72 9.18
CA GLU A 66 2.78 3.08 8.34
C GLU A 66 3.05 3.29 6.85
N ARG A 67 3.54 4.47 6.47
CA ARG A 67 3.91 4.78 5.07
C ARG A 67 5.11 3.97 4.58
N THR A 68 6.08 3.72 5.47
CA THR A 68 7.30 2.96 5.17
C THR A 68 7.17 1.47 5.45
N PHE A 69 5.99 1.00 5.89
CA PHE A 69 5.76 -0.40 6.20
C PHE A 69 6.01 -1.31 4.99
N ALA A 70 6.89 -2.30 5.17
CA ALA A 70 7.15 -3.34 4.20
C ALA A 70 6.50 -4.65 4.65
N TYR A 71 5.81 -5.31 3.73
CA TYR A 71 5.33 -6.68 3.95
C TYR A 71 6.50 -7.65 3.99
N CYS A 72 6.29 -8.80 4.62
CA CYS A 72 7.30 -9.86 4.69
C CYS A 72 7.69 -10.43 3.31
N ARG A 73 6.78 -10.37 2.32
CA ARG A 73 6.99 -10.87 0.96
C ARG A 73 6.30 -9.97 -0.08
N PRO A 74 6.91 -9.72 -1.25
CA PRO A 74 6.28 -8.97 -2.34
C PRO A 74 4.95 -9.56 -2.82
N THR A 75 4.77 -10.88 -2.72
CA THR A 75 3.53 -11.56 -3.08
C THR A 75 2.36 -11.15 -2.17
N VAL A 76 2.62 -11.00 -0.86
CA VAL A 76 1.62 -10.55 0.13
C VAL A 76 1.29 -9.08 -0.09
N MET A 77 2.29 -8.24 -0.38
CA MET A 77 2.07 -6.85 -0.78
C MET A 77 1.19 -6.75 -2.03
N ASN A 78 1.48 -7.56 -3.05
CA ASN A 78 0.67 -7.61 -4.27
C ASN A 78 -0.77 -8.10 -4.00
N ASP A 79 -0.97 -9.05 -3.08
CA ASP A 79 -2.31 -9.46 -2.65
C ASP A 79 -3.07 -8.31 -2.01
N HIS A 80 -2.42 -7.57 -1.11
CA HIS A 80 -2.98 -6.37 -0.50
C HIS A 80 -3.34 -5.32 -1.57
N PHE A 81 -2.41 -5.02 -2.48
CA PHE A 81 -2.62 -4.03 -3.53
C PHE A 81 -3.80 -4.39 -4.45
N ASP A 82 -3.85 -5.65 -4.92
CA ASP A 82 -4.91 -6.13 -5.79
C ASP A 82 -6.31 -6.06 -5.14
N ASP A 83 -6.37 -6.33 -3.84
CA ASP A 83 -7.63 -6.40 -3.10
C ASP A 83 -8.10 -5.01 -2.62
N GLN A 84 -7.18 -4.11 -2.24
CA GLN A 84 -7.52 -2.82 -1.62
C GLN A 84 -7.47 -1.62 -2.57
N HIS A 85 -6.54 -1.63 -3.53
CA HIS A 85 -6.16 -0.42 -4.27
C HIS A 85 -6.46 -0.52 -5.77
N LEU A 86 -6.36 -1.73 -6.33
CA LEU A 86 -6.54 -1.96 -7.76
C LEU A 86 -7.98 -1.73 -8.22
N VAL A 87 -8.98 -2.16 -7.42
CA VAL A 87 -10.40 -2.05 -7.80
C VAL A 87 -10.82 -0.61 -8.09
N ARG A 88 -10.37 0.34 -7.26
CA ARG A 88 -10.65 1.77 -7.46
C ARG A 88 -10.05 2.29 -8.76
N ARG A 89 -8.83 1.86 -9.10
CA ARG A 89 -8.14 2.28 -10.33
C ARG A 89 -8.78 1.68 -11.58
N GLU A 90 -9.19 0.42 -11.54
CA GLU A 90 -9.94 -0.20 -12.63
C GLU A 90 -11.30 0.50 -12.84
N GLN A 91 -11.95 0.96 -11.78
CA GLN A 91 -13.17 1.77 -11.88
C GLN A 91 -12.89 3.13 -12.50
N ALA A 92 -11.81 3.81 -12.10
CA ALA A 92 -11.40 5.08 -12.68
C ALA A 92 -11.12 4.94 -14.18
N GLU A 93 -10.36 3.91 -14.60
CA GLU A 93 -10.10 3.60 -16.02
C GLU A 93 -11.40 3.40 -16.80
N ARG A 94 -12.36 2.62 -16.27
CA ARG A 94 -13.67 2.41 -16.92
C ARG A 94 -14.50 3.69 -17.05
N ARG A 95 -14.34 4.64 -16.13
CA ARG A 95 -15.02 5.94 -16.15
C ARG A 95 -14.29 6.98 -17.00
N GLY A 96 -13.11 6.65 -17.54
CA GLY A 96 -12.23 7.62 -18.21
C GLY A 96 -11.59 8.63 -17.25
N GLU A 97 -11.58 8.34 -15.95
CA GLU A 97 -10.95 9.19 -14.94
C GLU A 97 -9.43 8.99 -14.92
N ILE A 98 -8.71 10.04 -14.55
CA ILE A 98 -7.26 10.00 -14.42
C ILE A 98 -6.86 9.20 -13.18
N ILE A 99 -6.06 8.16 -13.38
CA ILE A 99 -5.37 7.43 -12.31
C ILE A 99 -4.14 8.26 -11.90
N ARG A 100 -3.98 8.43 -10.57
CA ARG A 100 -2.87 9.18 -9.98
C ARG A 100 -1.94 8.26 -9.21
N CYS A 101 -0.68 8.66 -9.12
CA CYS A 101 0.26 8.14 -8.14
C CYS A 101 0.24 9.06 -6.91
N ASP A 102 0.14 8.47 -5.73
CA ASP A 102 0.05 9.25 -4.49
C ASP A 102 1.43 9.69 -3.97
N HIS A 103 2.53 9.19 -4.56
CA HIS A 103 3.89 9.57 -4.18
C HIS A 103 4.11 11.10 -4.26
N PRO A 104 4.66 11.75 -3.22
CA PRO A 104 4.81 13.22 -3.19
C PRO A 104 5.58 13.82 -4.36
N GLU A 105 6.54 13.09 -4.93
CA GLU A 105 7.34 13.54 -6.09
C GLU A 105 6.66 13.25 -7.44
N CYS A 106 5.60 12.44 -7.47
CA CYS A 106 4.85 12.09 -8.69
C CYS A 106 3.64 13.01 -8.92
N ARG A 107 3.57 14.14 -8.21
CA ARG A 107 2.47 15.11 -8.32
C ARG A 107 2.35 15.60 -9.76
N GLY A 108 1.16 15.46 -10.34
CA GLY A 108 0.85 15.94 -11.69
C GLY A 108 0.96 14.89 -12.78
N ILE A 109 1.49 13.69 -12.51
CA ILE A 109 1.45 12.59 -13.47
C ILE A 109 0.00 12.11 -13.64
N LYS A 110 -0.48 12.14 -14.89
CA LYS A 110 -1.84 11.74 -15.26
C LYS A 110 -1.77 10.43 -16.05
N LEU A 111 -2.29 9.35 -15.47
CA LEU A 111 -2.25 8.03 -16.09
C LEU A 111 -3.67 7.64 -16.50
N GLN A 112 -3.88 7.34 -17.78
CA GLN A 112 -5.21 6.94 -18.28
C GLN A 112 -5.53 5.46 -18.00
N HIS A 113 -4.51 4.61 -18.06
CA HIS A 113 -4.67 3.15 -17.96
C HIS A 113 -3.99 2.58 -16.73
N VAL A 114 -4.56 1.53 -16.15
CA VAL A 114 -3.96 0.84 -14.99
C VAL A 114 -2.59 0.28 -15.35
N ASN A 115 -2.39 -0.16 -16.59
CA ASN A 115 -1.08 -0.65 -17.04
C ASN A 115 -0.03 0.48 -17.09
N HIS A 116 -0.42 1.71 -17.41
CA HIS A 116 0.49 2.85 -17.32
C HIS A 116 0.91 3.12 -15.87
N PHE A 117 -0.03 2.98 -14.93
CA PHE A 117 0.29 3.05 -13.50
C PHE A 117 1.24 1.93 -13.07
N ARG A 118 1.01 0.68 -13.47
CA ARG A 118 1.91 -0.44 -13.14
C ARG A 118 3.32 -0.20 -13.67
N ARG A 119 3.45 0.27 -14.91
CA ARG A 119 4.74 0.61 -15.51
C ARG A 119 5.42 1.74 -14.75
N HIS A 120 4.69 2.83 -14.46
CA HIS A 120 5.18 3.94 -13.67
C HIS A 120 5.72 3.48 -12.31
N VAL A 121 4.97 2.66 -11.57
CA VAL A 121 5.40 2.14 -10.27
C VAL A 121 6.65 1.25 -10.39
N LYS A 122 6.76 0.45 -11.45
CA LYS A 122 7.95 -0.38 -11.68
C LYS A 122 9.19 0.45 -12.02
N GLU A 123 9.05 1.42 -12.92
CA GLU A 123 10.17 2.21 -13.44
C GLU A 123 10.63 3.30 -12.47
N VAL A 124 9.68 3.99 -11.84
CA VAL A 124 9.96 5.12 -10.94
C VAL A 124 10.16 4.66 -9.50
N HIS A 125 9.37 3.69 -9.03
CA HIS A 125 9.40 3.24 -7.64
C HIS A 125 10.09 1.89 -7.43
N GLY A 126 10.48 1.17 -8.49
CA GLY A 126 11.14 -0.13 -8.38
C GLY A 126 10.24 -1.27 -7.90
N VAL A 127 8.93 -1.04 -7.77
CA VAL A 127 7.98 -2.03 -7.23
C VAL A 127 7.25 -2.74 -8.37
N ALA A 128 7.42 -4.07 -8.45
CA ALA A 128 6.74 -4.88 -9.44
C ALA A 128 5.32 -5.26 -8.97
N LEU A 129 4.32 -4.60 -9.55
CA LEU A 129 2.91 -4.98 -9.41
C LEU A 129 2.53 -6.10 -10.39
N ARG A 130 1.57 -6.95 -10.03
CA ARG A 130 1.03 -7.99 -10.92
C ARG A 130 0.43 -7.38 -12.18
N THR A 131 0.64 -8.07 -13.30
CA THR A 131 0.02 -7.74 -14.59
C THR A 131 -1.49 -7.97 -14.56
N SER A 132 -2.24 -7.34 -15.47
CA SER A 132 -3.68 -7.61 -15.62
C SER A 132 -3.99 -9.09 -15.77
N GLU A 133 -3.12 -9.83 -16.48
CA GLU A 133 -3.30 -11.26 -16.69
C GLU A 133 -3.16 -12.06 -15.38
N GLN A 134 -2.11 -11.79 -14.61
CA GLN A 134 -1.89 -12.43 -13.31
C GLN A 134 -3.04 -12.13 -12.32
N VAL A 135 -3.55 -10.89 -12.33
CA VAL A 135 -4.72 -10.51 -11.53
C VAL A 135 -5.96 -11.29 -11.95
N ARG A 136 -6.22 -11.39 -13.26
CA ARG A 136 -7.34 -12.16 -13.81
C ARG A 136 -7.30 -13.63 -13.39
N GLN A 137 -6.13 -14.27 -13.55
CA GLN A 137 -5.91 -15.65 -13.14
C GLN A 137 -6.11 -15.84 -11.62
N ARG A 138 -5.60 -14.91 -10.81
CA ARG A 138 -5.82 -14.93 -9.35
C ARG A 138 -7.30 -14.83 -8.99
N ARG A 139 -8.03 -13.92 -9.61
CA ARG A 139 -9.48 -13.75 -9.39
C ARG A 139 -10.23 -15.04 -9.74
N GLN A 140 -9.94 -15.64 -10.90
CA GLN A 140 -10.53 -16.92 -11.31
C GLN A 140 -10.26 -18.04 -10.28
N ARG A 141 -9.06 -18.11 -9.71
CA ARG A 141 -8.72 -19.09 -8.65
C ARG A 141 -9.44 -18.83 -7.32
N LYS A 142 -9.76 -17.57 -6.99
CA LYS A 142 -10.50 -17.21 -5.76
C LYS A 142 -12.00 -17.50 -5.87
N GLN A 143 -12.60 -17.41 -7.06
CA GLN A 143 -14.05 -17.55 -7.28
C GLN A 143 -14.66 -18.87 -6.74
N PRO A 144 -14.10 -20.07 -7.03
CA PRO A 144 -14.63 -21.32 -6.48
C PRO A 144 -14.54 -21.39 -4.95
N LYS A 145 -13.45 -20.86 -4.37
CA LYS A 145 -13.24 -20.86 -2.91
C LYS A 145 -14.26 -19.96 -2.21
N GLN A 146 -14.53 -18.79 -2.76
CA GLN A 146 -15.54 -17.86 -2.22
C GLN A 146 -16.95 -18.45 -2.31
N ARG A 147 -17.32 -19.09 -3.43
CA ARG A 147 -18.62 -19.76 -3.58
C ARG A 147 -18.84 -20.85 -2.53
N ARG A 148 -17.81 -21.67 -2.27
CA ARG A 148 -17.86 -22.71 -1.23
C ARG A 148 -17.99 -22.13 0.17
N GLN A 149 -17.24 -21.08 0.49
CA GLN A 149 -17.31 -20.40 1.79
C GLN A 149 -18.68 -19.76 2.02
N LYS A 150 -19.26 -19.13 0.99
CA LYS A 150 -20.60 -18.57 1.06
C LYS A 150 -21.66 -19.65 1.29
N ALA A 151 -21.62 -20.75 0.52
CA ALA A 151 -22.56 -21.86 0.70
C ALA A 151 -22.48 -22.50 2.09
N ALA A 152 -21.29 -22.61 2.67
CA ALA A 152 -21.11 -23.11 4.05
C ALA A 152 -21.65 -22.11 5.09
N GLY A 153 -21.48 -20.81 4.87
CA GLY A 153 -22.05 -19.78 5.73
C GLY A 153 -23.58 -19.74 5.67
N ASP A 154 -24.15 -19.81 4.47
CA ASP A 154 -25.61 -19.82 4.26
C ASP A 154 -26.24 -21.07 4.90
N ALA A 155 -25.59 -22.24 4.80
CA ALA A 155 -26.04 -23.47 5.48
C ALA A 155 -25.98 -23.39 7.00
N TYR A 156 -25.07 -22.60 7.58
CA TYR A 156 -24.97 -22.40 9.04
C TYR A 156 -26.06 -21.44 9.55
N VAL A 157 -26.43 -20.44 8.75
CA VAL A 157 -27.46 -19.44 9.10
C VAL A 157 -28.88 -20.02 9.01
N THR A 158 -29.14 -21.00 8.15
CA THR A 158 -30.47 -21.61 8.00
C THR A 158 -30.83 -22.63 9.09
N HIS A 159 -29.89 -22.98 9.98
CA HIS A 159 -30.09 -23.96 11.06
C HIS A 159 -30.10 -23.33 12.48
N ASN A 160 -30.12 -22.01 12.59
CA ASN A 160 -30.39 -21.26 13.83
C ASN A 160 -31.63 -20.37 13.65
#